data_AF-A0A3Q0GQE8-F1
#
_entry.id   AF-A0A3Q0GQE8-F1
#
_cell.length_a   1.000
_cell.length_b   1.000
_cell.length_c   1.000
_cell.angle_alpha   90.00
_cell.angle_beta   90.00
_cell.angle_gamma   90.00
#
_symmetry.space_group_name_H-M   'P 1'
#
loop_
_entity.id
_entity.type
_entity.pdbx_description
1 polymer ?
#
loop_
_entity_poly.entity_id
_entity_poly.type
_entity_poly.pdbx_seq_one_letter_code
_entity_poly.pdbx_strand_id
1 'polypeptide(L)'
;MYVMHNSEYPLSCFALFENGPCLIADANFDILMVKLKGFFQNAKANKIESRGTRYQYCDFLVKVGTVTMGPSARGISVEVEYCPCVVANDCWNLLMEFMQSFMGNHTPGIPSVFGNKHDSIYSPADSMVQYMELFNKIRKQQQVPVAGMR
;
A
#
# COMPACT_ATOMS: atom_id res chain seq x y z
N MET A 1 -9.16 9.26 8.04
CA MET A 1 -9.54 8.76 6.70
C MET A 1 -8.40 9.04 5.74
N TYR A 2 -7.99 8.02 4.99
CA TYR A 2 -6.99 8.12 3.93
C TYR A 2 -7.72 7.95 2.60
N VAL A 3 -7.47 8.85 1.67
CA VAL A 3 -7.97 8.77 0.29
C VAL A 3 -6.79 8.33 -0.57
N MET A 4 -6.89 7.16 -1.17
CA MET A 4 -5.80 6.51 -1.91
C MET A 4 -6.21 6.23 -3.35
N HIS A 5 -5.26 6.39 -4.25
CA HIS A 5 -5.42 6.19 -5.68
C HIS A 5 -4.37 5.20 -6.16
N ASN A 6 -4.77 4.30 -7.05
CA ASN A 6 -3.90 3.29 -7.65
C ASN A 6 -3.99 3.37 -9.17
N SER A 7 -2.84 3.38 -9.84
CA SER A 7 -2.78 3.44 -11.31
C SER A 7 -3.36 2.20 -12.01
N GLU A 8 -3.41 1.05 -11.33
CA GLU A 8 -4.11 -0.15 -11.83
C GLU A 8 -5.64 -0.01 -11.78
N TYR A 9 -6.15 0.91 -10.95
CA TYR A 9 -7.59 1.15 -10.77
C TYR A 9 -7.90 2.65 -10.93
N PRO A 10 -7.65 3.24 -12.11
CA PRO A 10 -7.65 4.70 -12.31
C PRO A 10 -9.05 5.33 -12.14
N LEU A 11 -10.11 4.55 -12.21
CA LEU A 11 -11.50 4.99 -12.02
C LEU A 11 -11.98 4.81 -10.58
N SER A 12 -11.15 4.26 -9.70
CA SER A 12 -11.48 3.96 -8.31
C SER A 12 -10.71 4.85 -7.35
N CYS A 13 -11.40 5.24 -6.30
CA CYS A 13 -10.86 5.92 -5.13
C CYS A 13 -11.08 5.03 -3.91
N PHE A 14 -10.01 4.75 -3.16
CA PHE A 14 -10.07 3.92 -1.97
C PHE A 14 -10.04 4.81 -0.73
N ALA A 15 -11.15 4.84 0.01
CA ALA A 15 -11.29 5.56 1.27
C ALA A 15 -11.11 4.59 2.44
N LEU A 16 -10.00 4.72 3.16
CA LEU A 16 -9.61 3.86 4.27
C LEU A 16 -9.73 4.58 5.61
N PHE A 17 -10.11 3.83 6.64
CA PHE A 17 -10.11 4.28 8.02
C PHE A 17 -9.15 3.41 8.83
N GLU A 18 -8.53 3.97 9.85
CA GLU A 18 -7.72 3.17 10.78
C GLU A 18 -8.63 2.15 11.45
N ASN A 19 -8.31 0.86 11.31
CA ASN A 19 -9.09 -0.27 11.81
C ASN A 19 -10.53 -0.36 11.28
N GLY A 20 -10.86 0.35 10.20
CA GLY A 20 -12.17 0.35 9.57
C GLY A 20 -12.19 -0.32 8.19
N PRO A 21 -13.37 -0.45 7.57
CA PRO A 21 -13.47 -1.00 6.23
C PRO A 21 -12.80 -0.08 5.20
N CYS A 22 -12.32 -0.68 4.11
CA CYS A 22 -11.96 0.06 2.90
C CYS A 22 -13.24 0.30 2.09
N LEU A 23 -13.61 1.55 1.86
CA LEU A 23 -14.69 1.93 0.97
C LEU A 23 -14.13 2.23 -0.41
N ILE A 24 -14.78 1.72 -1.45
CA ILE A 24 -14.40 1.97 -2.84
C ILE A 24 -15.44 2.88 -3.46
N ALA A 25 -15.00 4.02 -3.97
CA ALA A 25 -15.82 5.01 -4.66
C ALA A 25 -15.25 5.31 -6.06
N ASP A 26 -15.99 6.05 -6.86
CA ASP A 26 -15.49 6.57 -8.13
C ASP A 26 -14.56 7.79 -7.93
N ALA A 27 -13.99 8.29 -9.02
CA ALA A 27 -13.16 9.50 -8.99
C ALA A 27 -13.92 10.79 -8.59
N ASN A 28 -15.26 10.79 -8.61
CA ASN A 28 -16.04 11.95 -8.16
C ASN A 28 -16.00 12.11 -6.63
N PHE A 29 -15.54 11.11 -5.90
CA PHE A 29 -15.33 11.22 -4.46
C PHE A 29 -14.36 12.34 -4.09
N ASP A 30 -13.33 12.61 -4.89
CA ASP A 30 -12.41 13.74 -4.65
C ASP A 30 -13.15 15.10 -4.71
N ILE A 31 -14.11 15.24 -5.62
CA ILE A 31 -14.95 16.43 -5.75
C ILE A 31 -15.84 16.58 -4.50
N LEU A 32 -16.40 15.48 -4.01
CA LEU A 32 -17.17 15.47 -2.77
C LEU A 32 -16.29 15.90 -1.57
N MET A 33 -15.06 15.41 -1.48
CA MET A 33 -14.13 15.77 -0.40
C MET A 33 -13.80 17.27 -0.39
N VAL A 34 -13.71 17.91 -1.56
CA VAL A 34 -13.54 19.37 -1.66
C VAL A 34 -14.76 20.12 -1.10
N LYS A 35 -15.98 19.63 -1.38
CA LYS A 35 -17.23 20.21 -0.84
C LYS A 35 -17.33 20.02 0.68
N LEU A 36 -16.75 18.95 1.21
CA LEU A 36 -16.75 18.62 2.65
C LEU A 36 -15.55 19.20 3.42
N LYS A 37 -14.81 20.17 2.87
CA LYS A 37 -13.62 20.77 3.50
C LYS A 37 -13.82 21.32 4.92
N GLY A 38 -15.05 21.65 5.31
CA GLY A 38 -15.40 22.09 6.66
C GLY A 38 -15.34 20.98 7.70
N PHE A 39 -15.49 19.72 7.28
CA PHE A 39 -15.45 18.53 8.13
C PHE A 39 -14.14 17.74 7.98
N PHE A 40 -13.57 17.74 6.77
CA PHE A 40 -12.34 17.03 6.45
C PHE A 40 -11.25 18.01 6.00
N GLN A 41 -10.30 18.28 6.88
CA GLN A 41 -9.13 19.09 6.54
C GLN A 41 -8.05 18.23 5.89
N ASN A 42 -7.59 18.64 4.71
CA ASN A 42 -6.52 17.94 4.01
C ASN A 42 -5.17 18.24 4.69
N ALA A 43 -4.51 17.21 5.20
CA ALA A 43 -3.16 17.31 5.73
C ALA A 43 -2.14 17.41 4.57
N LYS A 44 -2.06 18.58 3.92
CA LYS A 44 -1.25 18.81 2.70
C LYS A 44 0.24 18.41 2.83
N ALA A 45 0.81 18.46 4.04
CA ALA A 45 2.20 18.06 4.31
C ALA A 45 2.41 16.53 4.39
N ASN A 46 1.34 15.73 4.31
CA ASN A 46 1.36 14.28 4.53
C ASN A 46 1.06 13.45 3.27
N LYS A 47 1.08 14.08 2.08
CA LYS A 47 0.96 13.34 0.83
C LYS A 47 2.20 12.45 0.67
N ILE A 48 1.93 11.16 0.58
CA ILE A 48 2.90 10.11 0.35
C ILE A 48 2.46 9.36 -0.91
N GLU A 49 3.43 8.98 -1.73
CA GLU A 49 3.18 8.23 -2.96
C GLU A 49 4.30 7.21 -3.15
N SER A 50 3.99 6.10 -3.82
CA SER A 50 4.99 5.20 -4.35
C SER A 50 4.90 5.21 -5.87
N ARG A 51 6.02 5.44 -6.55
CA ARG A 51 6.10 5.46 -8.01
C ARG A 51 7.25 4.60 -8.49
N GLY A 52 7.00 3.78 -9.51
CA GLY A 52 8.05 3.04 -10.16
C GLY A 52 7.54 2.08 -11.23
N THR A 53 8.30 1.02 -11.47
CA THR A 53 8.13 0.15 -12.64
C THR A 53 7.43 -1.15 -12.24
N ARG A 54 6.53 -1.61 -13.11
CA ARG A 54 5.85 -2.90 -13.04
C ARG A 54 6.56 -3.89 -13.97
N TYR A 55 6.97 -5.02 -13.42
CA TYR A 55 7.58 -6.14 -14.12
C TYR A 55 6.64 -7.34 -14.06
N GLN A 56 6.69 -8.18 -15.09
CA GLN A 56 6.02 -9.47 -15.09
C GLN A 56 7.06 -10.55 -15.30
N TYR A 57 7.03 -11.56 -14.43
CA TYR A 57 7.89 -12.74 -14.52
C TYR A 57 7.03 -13.98 -14.33
N CYS A 58 6.80 -14.71 -15.43
CA CYS A 58 5.84 -15.80 -15.47
C CYS A 58 4.48 -15.36 -14.88
N ASP A 59 4.06 -16.02 -13.80
CA ASP A 59 2.79 -15.81 -13.10
C ASP A 59 2.85 -14.72 -12.02
N PHE A 60 4.01 -14.06 -11.86
CA PHE A 60 4.23 -13.03 -10.87
C PHE A 60 4.24 -11.64 -11.50
N LEU A 61 3.61 -10.68 -10.80
CA LEU A 61 3.79 -9.27 -11.03
C LEU A 61 4.63 -8.69 -9.89
N VAL A 62 5.65 -7.92 -10.25
CA VAL A 62 6.52 -7.25 -9.29
C VAL A 62 6.52 -5.76 -9.58
N LYS A 63 6.13 -4.94 -8.61
CA LYS A 63 6.27 -3.48 -8.72
C LYS A 63 7.34 -3.00 -7.76
N VAL A 64 8.32 -2.28 -8.28
CA VAL A 64 9.37 -1.65 -7.48
C VAL A 64 9.22 -0.14 -7.63
N GLY A 65 8.98 0.55 -6.51
CA GLY A 65 8.70 1.97 -6.49
C GLY A 65 9.47 2.73 -5.43
N THR A 66 9.85 3.96 -5.73
CA THR A 66 10.37 4.91 -4.74
C THR A 66 9.20 5.50 -3.97
N VAL A 67 9.24 5.40 -2.64
CA VAL A 67 8.27 6.05 -1.77
C VAL A 67 8.74 7.47 -1.49
N THR A 68 7.93 8.46 -1.83
CA THR A 68 8.21 9.88 -1.58
C THR A 68 7.14 10.48 -0.70
N MET A 69 7.52 11.45 0.12
CA MET A 69 6.59 12.24 0.93
C MET A 69 6.95 13.72 0.75
N GLY A 70 6.04 14.44 0.09
CA GLY A 70 6.39 15.71 -0.54
C GLY A 70 7.57 15.53 -1.52
N PRO A 71 8.61 16.38 -1.48
CA PRO A 71 9.76 16.25 -2.38
C PRO A 71 10.80 15.22 -1.90
N SER A 72 10.66 14.64 -0.71
CA SER A 72 11.69 13.79 -0.10
C SER A 72 11.45 12.32 -0.36
N ALA A 73 12.46 11.63 -0.92
CA ALA A 73 12.48 10.16 -0.96
C ALA A 73 12.64 9.58 0.45
N ARG A 74 11.87 8.54 0.75
CA ARG A 74 11.81 7.88 2.07
C ARG A 74 12.19 6.40 2.04
N GLY A 75 12.22 5.79 0.87
CA GLY A 75 12.63 4.39 0.72
C GLY A 75 12.12 3.77 -0.58
N ILE A 76 12.15 2.45 -0.62
CA ILE A 76 11.69 1.63 -1.74
C ILE A 76 10.53 0.77 -1.25
N SER A 77 9.45 0.70 -2.03
CA SER A 77 8.39 -0.30 -1.85
C SER A 77 8.56 -1.39 -2.90
N VAL A 78 8.35 -2.64 -2.48
CA VAL A 78 8.23 -3.79 -3.37
C VAL A 78 6.83 -4.38 -3.16
N GLU A 79 6.07 -4.49 -4.25
CA GLU A 79 4.78 -5.19 -4.29
C GLU A 79 4.97 -6.44 -5.15
N VAL A 80 4.50 -7.59 -4.66
CA VAL A 80 4.50 -8.84 -5.40
C VAL A 80 3.09 -9.41 -5.39
N GLU A 81 2.59 -9.75 -6.57
CA GLU A 81 1.30 -10.42 -6.77
C GLU A 81 1.51 -11.74 -7.53
N TYR A 82 0.88 -12.81 -7.05
CA TYR A 82 0.81 -14.09 -7.76
C TYR A 82 -0.57 -14.21 -8.38
N CYS A 83 -0.66 -14.03 -9.70
CA CYS A 83 -1.93 -13.89 -10.42
C CYS A 83 -2.82 -15.16 -10.44
N PRO A 84 -2.29 -16.41 -10.46
CA PRO A 84 -3.13 -17.61 -10.58
C PRO A 84 -3.97 -17.96 -9.35
N CYS A 85 -3.71 -17.39 -8.17
CA CYS A 85 -4.44 -17.73 -6.95
C CYS A 85 -4.87 -16.48 -6.20
N VAL A 86 -6.18 -16.35 -6.01
CA VAL A 86 -6.80 -15.25 -5.25
C VAL A 86 -6.97 -15.55 -3.77
N VAL A 87 -6.64 -16.76 -3.32
CA VAL A 87 -6.71 -17.13 -1.90
C VAL A 87 -5.31 -16.96 -1.31
N ALA A 88 -5.08 -15.86 -0.61
CA ALA A 88 -3.73 -15.46 -0.17
C ALA A 88 -3.02 -16.54 0.67
N ASN A 89 -3.76 -17.25 1.53
CA ASN A 89 -3.21 -18.31 2.38
C ASN A 89 -2.71 -19.51 1.57
N ASP A 90 -3.37 -19.85 0.46
CA ASP A 90 -3.01 -21.01 -0.36
C ASP A 90 -1.69 -20.78 -1.12
N CYS A 91 -1.40 -19.53 -1.48
CA CYS A 91 -0.21 -19.17 -2.27
C CYS A 91 0.89 -18.45 -1.47
N TRP A 92 0.70 -18.19 -0.18
CA TRP A 92 1.63 -17.40 0.64
C TRP A 92 3.06 -17.97 0.66
N ASN A 93 3.22 -19.28 0.85
CA ASN A 93 4.54 -19.90 0.90
C ASN A 93 5.29 -19.76 -0.44
N LEU A 94 4.58 -19.86 -1.56
CA LEU A 94 5.13 -19.67 -2.90
C LEU A 94 5.56 -18.21 -3.12
N LEU A 95 4.72 -17.25 -2.72
CA LEU A 95 5.06 -15.83 -2.73
C LEU A 95 6.32 -15.53 -1.91
N MET A 96 6.44 -16.14 -0.73
CA MET A 96 7.60 -15.99 0.14
C MET A 96 8.87 -16.54 -0.49
N GLU A 97 8.84 -17.76 -1.03
CA GLU A 97 9.99 -18.35 -1.72
C GLU A 97 10.45 -17.47 -2.89
N PHE A 98 9.49 -16.99 -3.71
CA PHE A 98 9.78 -16.09 -4.81
C PHE A 98 10.42 -14.77 -4.31
N MET A 99 9.86 -14.13 -3.29
CA MET A 99 10.43 -12.90 -2.71
C MET A 99 11.83 -13.13 -2.11
N GLN A 100 12.06 -14.26 -1.44
CA GLN A 100 13.36 -14.59 -0.85
C GLN A 100 14.48 -14.65 -1.89
N SER A 101 14.17 -15.09 -3.12
CA SER A 101 15.15 -15.19 -4.20
C SER A 101 15.84 -13.87 -4.56
N PHE A 102 15.18 -12.72 -4.35
CA PHE A 102 15.71 -11.39 -4.69
C PHE A 102 15.73 -10.39 -3.53
N MET A 103 14.98 -10.62 -2.45
CA MET A 103 14.97 -9.77 -1.25
C MET A 103 15.81 -10.35 -0.10
N GLY A 104 16.25 -11.61 -0.19
CA GLY A 104 16.98 -12.29 0.87
C GLY A 104 16.24 -12.24 2.21
N ASN A 105 16.91 -11.76 3.26
CA ASN A 105 16.35 -11.70 4.62
C ASN A 105 15.35 -10.55 4.85
N HIS A 106 15.03 -9.76 3.82
CA HIS A 106 14.11 -8.62 3.92
C HIS A 106 12.67 -8.95 3.53
N THR A 107 12.32 -10.23 3.33
CA THR A 107 10.94 -10.62 3.04
C THR A 107 10.00 -10.34 4.21
N PRO A 108 8.78 -9.83 3.94
CA PRO A 108 7.81 -9.53 4.99
C PRO A 108 7.23 -10.80 5.63
N GLY A 109 6.65 -10.66 6.83
CA GLY A 109 5.74 -11.67 7.37
C GLY A 109 4.35 -11.59 6.72
N ILE A 110 3.45 -12.51 7.08
CA ILE A 110 2.08 -12.52 6.55
C ILE A 110 1.39 -11.17 6.84
N PRO A 111 0.81 -10.50 5.82
CA PRO A 111 0.08 -9.26 6.01
C PRO A 111 -1.04 -9.40 7.04
N SER A 112 -1.19 -8.40 7.90
CA SER A 112 -2.22 -8.30 8.94
C SER A 112 -3.64 -8.47 8.37
N VAL A 113 -3.87 -7.97 7.15
CA VAL A 113 -5.15 -8.03 6.44
C VAL A 113 -5.61 -9.47 6.17
N PHE A 114 -4.68 -10.42 6.13
CA PHE A 114 -4.98 -11.85 5.96
C PHE A 114 -5.13 -12.61 7.28
N GLY A 115 -4.67 -12.05 8.42
CA GLY A 115 -4.61 -12.76 9.70
C GLY A 115 -5.96 -13.14 10.33
N ASN A 116 -7.05 -12.47 9.99
CA ASN A 116 -8.38 -12.70 10.58
C ASN A 116 -9.33 -13.49 9.66
N LYS A 117 -8.80 -14.10 8.60
CA LYS A 117 -9.54 -14.34 7.37
C LYS A 117 -9.07 -15.65 6.72
N HIS A 118 -9.50 -16.80 7.28
CA HIS A 118 -9.06 -18.13 6.83
C HIS A 118 -9.33 -18.39 5.34
N ASP A 119 -10.45 -17.91 4.79
CA ASP A 119 -10.87 -18.14 3.39
C ASP A 119 -11.05 -16.85 2.57
N SER A 120 -10.31 -15.78 2.90
CA SER A 120 -10.57 -14.51 2.20
C SER A 120 -9.93 -14.43 0.84
N ILE A 121 -10.81 -14.36 -0.15
CA ILE A 121 -10.51 -13.92 -1.50
C ILE A 121 -9.83 -12.55 -1.41
N TYR A 122 -8.61 -12.47 -1.92
CA TYR A 122 -7.85 -11.25 -2.09
C TYR A 122 -8.61 -10.29 -3.01
N SER A 123 -8.58 -9.02 -2.64
CA SER A 123 -9.16 -7.92 -3.37
C SER A 123 -8.19 -6.75 -3.44
N PRO A 124 -8.36 -5.81 -4.39
CA PRO A 124 -7.53 -4.61 -4.48
C PRO A 124 -7.53 -3.77 -3.20
N ALA A 125 -8.61 -3.83 -2.41
CA ALA A 125 -8.72 -3.16 -1.12
C ALA A 125 -7.66 -3.66 -0.12
N ASP A 126 -7.32 -4.95 -0.16
CA ASP A 126 -6.32 -5.54 0.74
C ASP A 126 -4.92 -4.98 0.45
N SER A 127 -4.59 -4.77 -0.84
CA SER A 127 -3.37 -4.07 -1.24
C SER A 127 -3.34 -2.62 -0.76
N MET A 128 -4.48 -1.92 -0.82
CA MET A 128 -4.55 -0.54 -0.33
C MET A 128 -4.37 -0.46 1.20
N VAL A 129 -4.88 -1.43 1.95
CA VAL A 129 -4.61 -1.56 3.39
C VAL A 129 -3.11 -1.76 3.64
N GLN A 130 -2.46 -2.66 2.90
CA GLN A 130 -1.00 -2.89 3.03
C GLN A 130 -0.18 -1.63 2.74
N TYR A 131 -0.53 -0.86 1.70
CA TYR A 131 0.12 0.43 1.43
C TYR A 131 -0.15 1.47 2.53
N MET A 132 -1.37 1.53 3.06
CA MET A 132 -1.68 2.42 4.19
C MET A 132 -0.80 2.11 5.40
N GLU A 133 -0.60 0.82 5.72
CA GLU A 133 0.29 0.39 6.81
C GLU A 133 1.75 0.76 6.55
N LEU A 134 2.26 0.50 5.34
CA LEU A 134 3.61 0.88 4.92
C LEU A 134 3.82 2.40 5.07
N PHE A 135 2.88 3.20 4.57
CA PHE A 135 2.94 4.65 4.62
C PHE A 135 2.87 5.18 6.05
N ASN A 136 2.05 4.56 6.90
CA ASN A 136 1.99 4.92 8.32
C ASN A 136 3.30 4.59 9.06
N LYS A 137 3.97 3.47 8.73
CA LYS A 137 5.31 3.17 9.27
C LYS A 137 6.32 4.25 8.89
N ILE A 138 6.32 4.68 7.62
CA ILE A 138 7.23 5.73 7.12
C ILE A 138 6.97 7.08 7.83
N ARG A 139 5.70 7.46 8.03
CA ARG A 139 5.35 8.68 8.78
C ARG A 139 5.85 8.64 10.22
N LYS A 140 5.75 7.49 10.90
CA LYS A 140 6.26 7.31 12.27
C LYS A 140 7.79 7.41 12.34
N GLN A 141 8.50 6.88 11.35
CA GLN A 141 9.97 7.00 11.27
C GLN A 141 10.45 8.46 11.17
N GLN A 142 9.67 9.34 10.53
CA GLN A 142 10.01 10.77 10.43
C GLN A 142 10.01 11.51 11.79
N GLN A 143 9.23 11.04 12.76
CA GLN A 143 9.10 11.71 14.07
C GLN A 143 10.28 11.45 15.01
N VAL A 144 11.17 10.51 14.66
CA VAL A 144 12.42 10.30 15.39
C VAL A 144 13.43 11.32 14.85
N PRO A 145 13.92 12.28 15.66
CA PRO A 145 15.00 13.15 15.22
C PRO A 145 16.18 12.27 14.86
N VAL A 146 16.78 12.51 13.69
CA VAL A 146 18.13 12.01 13.38
C VAL A 146 19.10 12.77 14.28
N ALA A 147 19.12 12.43 15.56
CA ALA A 147 20.13 12.85 16.50
C ALA A 147 21.39 12.05 16.18
N GLY A 148 22.34 12.68 15.49
CA GLY A 148 23.70 12.18 15.38
C GLY A 148 24.05 11.55 14.03
N MET A 149 24.16 12.39 13.00
CA MET A 149 25.26 12.25 12.04
C MET A 149 25.91 13.62 11.90
N ARG A 150 26.97 13.81 12.68
CA ARG A 150 28.03 14.80 12.44
C ARG A 150 29.26 14.01 11.99
#